data_AF-A0AAU1DW25-F1
#
_entry.id   AF-A0AAU1DW25-F1
#
_cell.length_a   1.000
_cell.length_b   1.000
_cell.length_c   1.000
_cell.angle_alpha   90.00
_cell.angle_beta   90.00
_cell.angle_gamma   90.00
#
_symmetry.space_group_name_H-M   'P 1'
#
loop_
_entity.id
_entity.type
_entity.pdbx_description
1 polymer ?
#
loop_
_entity_poly.entity_id
_entity_poly.type
_entity_poly.pdbx_seq_one_letter_code
_entity_poly.pdbx_strand_id
1 'polypeptide(L)'
;MDRVSLACVELVISETLFSDGRLYNACELPADIAREVPRLFQRVALPDYPMWTGDDESPVRWFSAPGLLLRQDGLTADSWLHVRGKTLAHLSAACIALPGRWAQRQGTAPTAVDELPFQPSCGLGPLRPPPL
;
A
#
# COMPACT_ATOMS: atom_id res chain seq x y z
N MET A 1 22.13 6.66 20.91
CA MET A 1 20.80 6.34 20.32
C MET A 1 21.05 5.28 19.27
N ASP A 2 21.21 4.03 19.70
CA ASP A 2 21.98 3.10 18.85
C ASP A 2 21.09 2.09 18.12
N ARG A 3 19.77 2.14 18.37
CA ARG A 3 18.77 1.30 17.71
C ARG A 3 17.49 2.09 17.48
N VAL A 4 17.06 2.16 16.23
CA VAL A 4 15.75 2.68 15.85
C VAL A 4 14.73 1.57 16.08
N SER A 5 13.56 1.91 16.66
CA SER A 5 12.47 0.94 16.84
C SER A 5 12.01 0.40 15.48
N LEU A 6 11.74 -0.91 15.38
CA LEU A 6 11.19 -1.51 14.16
C LEU A 6 9.84 -0.88 13.77
N ALA A 7 9.05 -0.42 14.74
CA ALA A 7 7.83 0.32 14.47
C ALA A 7 8.11 1.66 13.78
N CYS A 8 9.18 2.37 14.16
CA CYS A 8 9.58 3.60 13.48
C CYS A 8 10.11 3.32 12.07
N VAL A 9 10.86 2.22 11.88
CA VAL A 9 11.33 1.81 10.55
C VAL A 9 10.14 1.46 9.65
N GLU A 10 9.20 0.66 10.15
CA GLU A 10 7.98 0.27 9.45
C GLU A 10 7.16 1.51 9.05
N LEU A 11 6.97 2.47 9.96
CA LEU A 11 6.26 3.70 9.67
C LEU A 11 6.91 4.48 8.52
N VAL A 12 8.23 4.63 8.53
CA VAL A 12 8.96 5.36 7.48
C VAL A 12 8.84 4.65 6.12
N ILE A 13 8.93 3.31 6.07
CA ILE A 13 8.81 2.59 4.80
C ILE A 13 7.36 2.53 4.31
N SER A 14 6.37 2.49 5.22
CA SER A 14 4.94 2.64 4.91
C SER A 14 4.66 3.99 4.26
N GLU A 15 5.10 5.09 4.89
CA GLU A 15 4.97 6.44 4.32
C GLU A 15 5.71 6.54 2.98
N THR A 16 6.92 6.00 2.90
CA THR A 16 7.69 6.00 1.64
C THR A 16 6.93 5.27 0.54
N LEU A 17 6.37 4.09 0.82
CA LEU A 17 5.66 3.27 -0.16
C LEU A 17 4.41 4.00 -0.67
N PHE A 18 3.58 4.51 0.23
CA PHE A 18 2.27 5.09 -0.08
C PHE A 18 2.28 6.59 -0.39
N SER A 19 3.41 7.27 -0.21
CA SER A 19 3.58 8.68 -0.55
C SER A 19 3.12 8.94 -2.00
N ASP A 20 2.45 10.06 -2.24
CA ASP A 20 1.92 10.38 -3.56
C ASP A 20 3.02 10.43 -4.65
N GLY A 21 2.61 10.17 -5.90
CA GLY A 21 3.46 10.33 -7.07
C GLY A 21 3.38 9.19 -8.09
N ARG A 22 4.15 9.35 -9.17
CA ARG A 22 4.15 8.45 -10.34
C ARG A 22 4.99 7.17 -10.17
N LEU A 23 5.54 6.95 -8.99
CA LEU A 23 6.50 5.88 -8.72
C LEU A 23 5.89 4.70 -7.96
N TYR A 24 4.58 4.74 -7.73
CA TYR A 24 3.82 3.71 -7.04
C TYR A 24 2.86 3.01 -8.01
N ASN A 25 2.66 1.71 -7.81
CA ASN A 25 1.56 0.97 -8.39
C ASN A 25 1.15 -0.18 -7.45
N ALA A 26 -0.05 -0.70 -7.63
CA ALA A 26 -0.55 -1.84 -6.88
C ALA A 26 -1.11 -2.89 -7.82
N CYS A 27 -1.11 -4.15 -7.38
CA CYS A 27 -1.62 -5.27 -8.13
C CYS A 27 -2.35 -6.22 -7.20
N GLU A 28 -3.56 -6.62 -7.58
CA GLU A 28 -4.18 -7.81 -7.01
C GLU A 28 -3.40 -9.03 -7.52
N LEU A 29 -2.93 -9.85 -6.59
CA LEU A 29 -2.07 -11.00 -6.86
C LEU A 29 -2.89 -12.30 -6.78
N PRO A 30 -2.96 -13.06 -7.88
CA PRO A 30 -3.38 -14.45 -7.81
C PRO A 30 -2.50 -15.23 -6.81
N ALA A 31 -3.11 -16.14 -6.05
CA ALA A 31 -2.43 -16.85 -4.95
C ALA A 31 -1.21 -17.67 -5.38
N ASP A 32 -1.14 -18.12 -6.64
CA ASP A 32 0.03 -18.76 -7.23
C ASP A 32 1.19 -17.77 -7.41
N ILE A 33 0.93 -16.58 -7.95
CA ILE A 33 1.94 -15.52 -8.11
C ILE A 33 2.38 -14.93 -6.77
N ALA A 34 1.46 -14.83 -5.81
CA ALA A 34 1.76 -14.38 -4.44
C ALA A 34 2.84 -15.23 -3.75
N ARG A 35 2.96 -16.51 -4.09
CA ARG A 35 4.01 -17.41 -3.58
C ARG A 35 5.36 -17.24 -4.27
N GLU A 36 5.41 -16.60 -5.44
CA GLU A 36 6.65 -16.33 -6.17
C GLU A 36 7.37 -15.07 -5.68
N VAL A 37 6.67 -14.15 -5.01
CA VAL A 37 7.23 -12.89 -4.49
C VAL A 37 8.52 -13.11 -3.67
N PRO A 38 8.60 -14.06 -2.70
CA PRO A 38 9.83 -14.29 -1.94
C PRO A 38 10.99 -14.88 -2.76
N ARG A 39 10.73 -15.42 -3.96
CA ARG A 39 11.77 -15.92 -4.87
C ARG A 39 12.36 -14.81 -5.74
N LEU A 40 11.55 -13.79 -6.03
CA LEU A 40 11.93 -12.67 -6.90
C LEU A 40 12.48 -11.48 -6.13
N PHE A 41 12.08 -11.30 -4.87
CA PHE A 41 12.44 -10.16 -4.05
C PHE A 41 12.99 -10.59 -2.69
N GLN A 42 13.91 -9.79 -2.16
CA GLN A 42 14.50 -10.03 -0.86
C GLN A 42 13.54 -9.61 0.26
N ARG A 43 13.19 -10.56 1.14
CA ARG A 43 12.43 -10.27 2.36
C ARG A 43 13.19 -9.25 3.22
N VAL A 44 12.52 -8.14 3.55
CA VAL A 44 13.01 -7.18 4.54
C VAL A 44 12.89 -7.82 5.92
N ALA A 45 13.90 -7.66 6.78
CA ALA A 45 13.96 -8.23 8.13
C ALA A 45 13.01 -7.53 9.12
N LEU A 46 11.74 -7.46 8.75
CA LEU A 46 10.61 -7.06 9.58
C LEU A 46 9.73 -8.29 9.84
N PRO A 47 9.04 -8.34 11.00
CA PRO A 47 8.13 -9.43 11.28
C PRO A 47 6.99 -9.51 10.25
N ASP A 48 6.25 -10.60 10.30
CA ASP A 48 4.93 -10.68 9.69
C ASP A 48 3.97 -9.84 10.56
N TYR A 49 3.24 -8.91 9.93
CA TYR A 49 2.26 -8.09 10.62
C TYR A 49 0.84 -8.60 10.35
N PRO A 50 -0.10 -8.44 11.29
CA PRO A 50 -1.50 -8.74 11.02
C PRO A 50 -2.07 -7.78 9.98
N MET A 51 -3.02 -8.27 9.19
CA MET A 51 -3.83 -7.44 8.31
C MET A 51 -5.04 -6.90 9.08
N TRP A 52 -5.43 -5.65 8.80
CA TRP A 52 -6.54 -5.00 9.51
C TRP A 52 -7.92 -5.61 9.20
N THR A 53 -8.05 -6.30 8.08
CA THR A 53 -9.26 -6.99 7.61
C THR A 53 -9.48 -8.35 8.29
N GLY A 54 -8.46 -8.94 8.90
CA GLY A 54 -8.55 -10.19 9.64
C GLY A 54 -7.37 -11.14 9.43
N ASP A 55 -7.37 -12.25 10.16
CA ASP A 55 -6.31 -13.25 10.11
C ASP A 55 -6.25 -14.01 8.76
N ASP A 56 -7.39 -14.17 8.09
CA ASP A 56 -7.47 -14.86 6.79
C ASP A 56 -6.77 -14.10 5.66
N GLU A 57 -6.68 -12.77 5.78
CA GLU A 57 -5.96 -11.88 4.85
C GLU A 57 -4.55 -11.52 5.37
N SER A 58 -4.13 -12.12 6.48
CA SER A 58 -2.79 -11.97 7.01
C SER A 58 -1.80 -12.93 6.32
N PRO A 59 -0.48 -12.66 6.38
CA PRO A 59 0.17 -11.49 6.97
C PRO A 59 0.52 -10.40 5.95
N VAL A 60 0.78 -9.20 6.47
CA VAL A 60 1.49 -8.14 5.75
C VAL A 60 3.00 -8.39 5.83
N ARG A 61 3.66 -8.38 4.66
CA ARG A 61 5.10 -8.64 4.51
C ARG A 61 5.79 -7.59 3.66
N TRP A 62 7.05 -7.33 3.96
CA TRP A 62 7.88 -6.35 3.28
C TRP A 62 9.00 -7.03 2.48
N PHE A 63 9.20 -6.57 1.25
CA PHE A 63 10.24 -7.02 0.34
C PHE A 63 10.97 -5.85 -0.32
N SER A 64 12.14 -6.14 -0.88
CA SER A 64 12.98 -5.16 -1.56
C SER A 64 13.77 -5.80 -2.70
N ALA A 65 14.19 -4.96 -3.62
CA ALA A 65 15.20 -5.23 -4.64
C ALA A 65 15.93 -3.92 -4.96
N PRO A 66 17.03 -3.93 -5.73
CA PRO A 66 17.71 -2.68 -6.11
C PRO A 66 16.73 -1.66 -6.71
N GLY A 67 16.53 -0.55 -6.01
CA GLY A 67 15.61 0.52 -6.44
C GLY A 67 14.12 0.22 -6.25
N LEU A 68 13.75 -0.83 -5.50
CA LEU A 68 12.36 -1.23 -5.27
C LEU A 68 12.06 -1.44 -3.79
N LEU A 69 10.89 -0.96 -3.37
CA LEU A 69 10.26 -1.27 -2.10
C LEU A 69 8.89 -1.90 -2.38
N LEU A 70 8.60 -3.05 -1.76
CA LEU A 70 7.35 -3.76 -1.95
C LEU A 70 6.72 -4.15 -0.62
N ARG A 71 5.38 -4.14 -0.59
CA ARG A 71 4.59 -4.66 0.51
C ARG A 71 3.53 -5.61 -0.05
N GLN A 72 3.48 -6.81 0.49
CA GLN A 72 2.47 -7.81 0.17
C GLN A 72 1.49 -7.91 1.33
N ASP A 73 0.21 -7.76 1.03
CA ASP A 73 -0.90 -7.88 1.96
C ASP A 73 -1.60 -9.20 1.67
N GLY A 74 -1.45 -10.17 2.58
CA GLY A 74 -2.05 -11.49 2.46
C GLY A 74 -1.31 -12.48 1.55
N LEU A 75 -1.74 -13.74 1.59
CA LEU A 75 -1.15 -14.86 0.83
C LEU A 75 -2.20 -15.66 0.01
N THR A 76 -3.46 -15.25 0.08
CA THR A 76 -4.61 -15.93 -0.49
C THR A 76 -5.05 -15.24 -1.78
N ALA A 77 -6.22 -15.60 -2.31
CA ALA A 77 -6.73 -15.04 -3.57
C ALA A 77 -6.96 -13.53 -3.51
N ASP A 78 -7.23 -12.97 -2.33
CA ASP A 78 -7.47 -11.55 -2.11
C ASP A 78 -6.17 -10.77 -1.79
N SER A 79 -5.00 -11.36 -2.10
CA SER A 79 -3.72 -10.74 -1.78
C SER A 79 -3.41 -9.54 -2.69
N TRP A 80 -2.76 -8.53 -2.12
CA TRP A 80 -2.32 -7.35 -2.84
C TRP A 80 -0.81 -7.18 -2.76
N LEU A 81 -0.22 -6.69 -3.85
CA LEU A 81 1.15 -6.22 -3.87
C LEU A 81 1.21 -4.74 -4.20
N HIS A 82 1.80 -4.00 -3.29
CA HIS A 82 2.11 -2.59 -3.42
C HIS A 82 3.58 -2.46 -3.77
N VAL A 83 3.90 -1.66 -4.79
CA VAL A 83 5.27 -1.50 -5.29
C VAL A 83 5.59 -0.03 -5.47
N ARG A 84 6.74 0.39 -4.96
CA ARG A 84 7.35 1.68 -5.29
C ARG A 84 8.73 1.50 -5.89
N GLY A 85 8.94 2.13 -7.04
CA GLY A 85 10.25 2.27 -7.66
C GLY A 85 10.97 3.53 -7.20
N LYS A 86 12.31 3.49 -7.14
CA LYS A 86 13.14 4.69 -7.02
C LYS A 86 13.07 5.55 -8.30
N THR A 87 12.79 4.90 -9.43
CA THR A 87 12.52 5.54 -10.73
C THR A 87 11.38 4.81 -11.43
N LEU A 88 10.80 5.44 -12.45
CA LEU A 88 9.75 4.81 -13.25
C LEU A 88 10.25 3.52 -13.93
N ALA A 89 11.52 3.46 -14.33
CA ALA A 89 12.12 2.27 -14.93
C ALA A 89 12.16 1.09 -13.95
N HIS A 90 12.49 1.34 -12.66
CA HIS A 90 12.43 0.29 -11.64
C HIS A 90 10.99 -0.21 -11.45
N LEU A 91 10.01 0.69 -11.37
CA LEU A 91 8.60 0.32 -11.24
C LEU A 91 8.14 -0.52 -12.44
N SER A 92 8.42 -0.08 -13.66
CA SER A 92 8.07 -0.82 -14.88
C SER A 92 8.73 -2.19 -14.93
N ALA A 93 9.99 -2.32 -14.52
CA ALA A 93 10.67 -3.61 -14.45
C ALA A 93 9.99 -4.57 -13.46
N ALA A 94 9.55 -4.07 -12.29
CA ALA A 94 8.78 -4.88 -11.34
C ALA A 94 7.44 -5.35 -11.92
N CYS A 95 6.72 -4.46 -12.60
CA CYS A 95 5.45 -4.78 -13.26
C CYS A 95 5.60 -5.82 -14.38
N ILE A 96 6.75 -5.86 -15.06
CA ILE A 96 7.07 -6.85 -16.09
C ILE A 96 7.45 -8.19 -15.46
N ALA A 97 8.23 -8.16 -14.36
CA ALA A 97 8.71 -9.36 -13.68
C ALA A 97 7.57 -10.13 -12.98
N LEU A 98 6.54 -9.43 -12.52
CA LEU A 98 5.37 -10.01 -11.87
C LEU A 98 4.13 -9.83 -12.75
N PRO A 99 3.67 -10.89 -13.45
CA PRO A 99 2.44 -10.82 -14.21
C PRO A 99 1.26 -10.64 -13.27
N GLY A 100 0.41 -9.65 -13.55
CA GLY A 100 -0.75 -9.37 -12.71
C GLY A 100 -1.58 -8.18 -13.22
N ARG A 101 -2.74 -7.97 -12.58
CA ARG A 101 -3.63 -6.84 -12.88
C ARG A 101 -3.19 -5.60 -12.13
N TRP A 102 -2.20 -4.91 -12.69
CA TRP A 102 -1.71 -3.65 -12.15
C TRP A 102 -2.77 -2.56 -12.26
N ALA A 103 -3.09 -1.91 -11.15
CA ALA A 103 -4.12 -0.88 -11.01
C ALA A 103 -3.85 0.40 -11.84
N GLN A 104 -2.66 0.53 -12.45
CA GLN A 104 -2.25 1.63 -13.33
C GLN A 104 -2.75 2.98 -12.81
N ARG A 105 -2.33 3.38 -11.59
CA ARG A 105 -2.59 4.73 -11.07
C ARG A 105 -1.73 5.75 -11.83
N GLN A 106 -1.94 5.87 -13.14
CA GLN A 106 -1.37 6.95 -13.94
C GLN A 106 -2.22 8.19 -13.72
N GLY A 107 -1.61 9.24 -13.17
CA GLY A 107 -2.20 10.57 -13.16
C GLY A 107 -2.27 11.13 -14.58
N THR A 108 -3.46 11.07 -15.18
CA THR A 108 -3.91 11.98 -16.23
C THR A 108 -4.96 12.92 -15.65
N ALA A 109 -4.47 13.91 -14.90
CA ALA A 109 -4.87 15.33 -14.88
C ALA A 109 -4.38 15.95 -13.56
N PRO A 110 -3.90 17.21 -13.55
CA PRO A 110 -3.73 17.93 -12.31
C PRO A 110 -5.13 18.29 -11.81
N THR A 111 -5.67 17.53 -10.86
CA THR A 111 -6.80 18.03 -10.08
C THR A 111 -6.20 19.01 -9.08
N ALA A 112 -6.59 20.28 -9.24
CA ALA A 112 -6.19 21.37 -8.39
C ALA A 112 -6.19 20.96 -6.92
N VAL A 113 -5.08 21.23 -6.25
CA VAL A 113 -5.10 21.41 -4.80
C VAL A 113 -5.96 22.64 -4.52
N ASP A 114 -7.19 22.45 -4.07
CA ASP A 114 -7.78 23.35 -3.09
C ASP A 114 -8.90 22.69 -2.29
N GLU A 115 -8.92 23.04 -0.99
CA GLU A 115 -9.98 22.83 -0.01
C GLU A 115 -10.21 21.39 0.56
N LEU A 116 -10.05 21.10 1.86
CA LEU A 116 -9.87 21.93 3.06
C LEU A 116 -9.08 21.19 4.15
N PRO A 117 -8.43 21.94 5.05
CA PRO A 117 -7.78 21.41 6.23
C PRO A 117 -8.83 21.30 7.36
N PHE A 118 -8.81 20.21 8.14
CA PHE A 118 -9.49 20.03 9.44
C PHE A 118 -10.84 20.79 9.70
N GLN A 119 -11.93 20.06 9.93
CA GLN A 119 -13.03 20.59 10.77
C GLN A 119 -13.43 19.58 11.84
N PRO A 120 -13.20 19.86 13.14
CA PRO A 120 -13.79 19.08 14.24
C PRO A 120 -15.26 19.47 14.47
N SER A 121 -16.03 18.51 14.97
CA SER A 121 -17.50 18.45 15.06
C SER A 121 -18.10 19.15 16.31
N CYS A 122 -19.26 19.80 16.17
CA CYS A 122 -20.37 19.97 17.16
C CYS A 122 -21.37 21.02 16.61
N GLY A 123 -22.71 20.94 16.72
CA GLY A 123 -23.63 20.01 17.38
C GLY A 123 -25.11 20.44 17.17
N LEU A 124 -26.02 19.51 17.51
CA LEU A 124 -27.45 19.61 17.90
C LEU A 124 -28.51 20.42 17.09
N GLY A 125 -29.39 19.67 16.38
CA GLY A 125 -30.89 19.69 16.41
C GLY A 125 -31.70 20.92 15.93
N PRO A 126 -33.05 20.85 15.77
CA PRO A 126 -33.97 19.76 16.17
C PRO A 126 -34.97 19.26 15.07
N LEU A 127 -35.70 18.21 15.47
CA LEU A 127 -36.68 17.38 14.77
C LEU A 127 -37.92 18.12 14.21
N ARG A 128 -38.46 17.63 13.08
CA ARG A 128 -39.77 18.00 12.52
C ARG A 128 -40.74 16.79 12.59
N PRO A 129 -42.02 16.96 13.02
CA PRO A 129 -43.00 15.88 13.06
C PRO A 129 -43.72 15.66 11.69
N PRO A 130 -44.38 14.48 11.49
CA PRO A 130 -44.95 14.05 10.22
C PRO A 130 -46.37 14.61 9.94
N PRO A 131 -46.88 14.47 8.69
CA PRO A 131 -47.97 15.29 8.16
C PRO A 131 -49.37 14.76 8.48
N LEU A 132 -50.38 15.65 8.34
CA LEU A 132 -51.82 15.32 8.34
C LEU A 132 -52.30 14.98 6.93
#